data_AF-A0A0Q2Z3Z6-F1
#
_entry.id   AF-A0A0Q2Z3Z6-F1
#
_cell.length_a   1.000
_cell.length_b   1.000
_cell.length_c   1.000
_cell.angle_alpha   90.00
_cell.angle_beta   90.00
_cell.angle_gamma   90.00
#
_symmetry.space_group_name_H-M   'P 1'
#
loop_
_entity.id
_entity.type
_entity.pdbx_description
1 polymer ?
#
loop_
_entity_poly.entity_id
_entity_poly.type
_entity_poly.pdbx_seq_one_letter_code
_entity_poly.pdbx_strand_id
1 'polypeptide(L)'
;MKAITVALMLAGTQAAALSCIAPDPLDAFDRANASTAPYLLLTGRITLNQPAPDPITKPGVFAGRIEGVGLSQTGFDVPFAEDVRVAVSCAGPWCGSIPTKEDVLVFVNAEGDVPTIEIGACGGWIFAAPDAALQDRLTACLNDGMCAPAD
;
A
#
# COMPACT_ATOMS: atom_id res chain seq x y z
N MET A 1 -37.39 -41.77 31.92
CA MET A 1 -37.36 -41.34 30.50
C MET A 1 -38.17 -40.05 30.40
N LYS A 2 -37.68 -38.86 30.03
CA LYS A 2 -36.43 -38.36 29.45
C LYS A 2 -36.28 -36.91 29.97
N ALA A 3 -35.11 -36.51 30.47
CA ALA A 3 -34.79 -35.09 30.65
C ALA A 3 -34.00 -34.65 29.41
N ILE A 4 -34.57 -33.74 28.62
CA ILE A 4 -33.92 -33.16 27.44
C ILE A 4 -33.16 -31.92 27.92
N THR A 5 -31.84 -32.05 28.07
CA THR A 5 -30.93 -30.94 28.36
C THR A 5 -30.55 -30.28 27.03
N VAL A 6 -31.10 -29.08 26.77
CA VAL A 6 -30.70 -28.25 25.62
C VAL A 6 -29.43 -27.49 26.01
N ALA A 7 -28.29 -27.94 25.53
CA ALA A 7 -27.02 -27.23 25.65
C ALA A 7 -26.93 -26.16 24.55
N LEU A 8 -27.17 -24.91 24.93
CA LEU A 8 -27.03 -23.74 24.07
C LEU A 8 -25.53 -23.42 23.90
N MET A 9 -24.92 -23.91 22.83
CA MET A 9 -23.54 -23.58 22.47
C MET A 9 -23.50 -22.15 21.89
N LEU A 10 -23.09 -21.18 22.70
CA LEU A 10 -22.73 -19.85 22.21
C LEU A 10 -21.39 -19.96 21.45
N ALA A 11 -21.46 -20.09 20.14
CA ALA A 11 -20.32 -19.86 19.26
C ALA A 11 -19.99 -18.35 19.29
N GLY A 12 -19.09 -17.96 20.19
CA GLY A 12 -18.50 -16.62 20.19
C GLY A 12 -17.71 -16.43 18.90
N THR A 13 -18.25 -15.70 17.94
CA THR A 13 -17.47 -15.22 16.80
C THR A 13 -16.42 -14.27 17.35
N GLN A 14 -15.16 -14.69 17.30
CA GLN A 14 -14.04 -13.86 17.67
C GLN A 14 -13.98 -12.73 16.66
N ALA A 15 -14.55 -11.57 17.01
CA ALA A 15 -14.34 -10.35 16.27
C ALA A 15 -12.88 -9.96 16.50
N ALA A 16 -11.99 -10.49 15.65
CA ALA A 16 -10.64 -9.99 15.54
C ALA A 16 -10.76 -8.56 15.03
N ALA A 17 -10.78 -7.59 15.95
CA ALA A 17 -10.60 -6.20 15.61
C ALA A 17 -9.22 -6.11 14.96
N LEU A 18 -9.18 -5.82 13.66
CA LEU A 18 -7.95 -5.58 12.92
C LEU A 18 -7.30 -4.31 13.49
N SER A 19 -6.46 -4.49 14.50
CA SER A 19 -5.49 -3.48 14.91
C SER A 19 -4.38 -3.51 13.86
N CYS A 20 -4.57 -2.81 12.75
CA CYS A 20 -3.48 -2.60 11.81
C CYS A 20 -2.37 -1.89 12.58
N ILE A 21 -1.24 -2.57 12.81
CA ILE A 21 0.00 -1.87 13.13
C ILE A 21 0.34 -1.02 11.92
N ALA A 22 0.64 0.27 12.14
CA ALA A 22 0.97 1.16 11.04
C ALA A 22 2.23 0.63 10.32
N PRO A 23 2.18 0.34 9.02
CA PRO A 23 3.36 -0.13 8.30
C PRO A 23 4.44 0.95 8.26
N ASP A 24 5.72 0.56 8.31
CA ASP A 24 6.86 1.45 8.12
C ASP A 24 7.27 1.50 6.63
N PRO A 25 7.44 2.68 6.03
CA PRO A 25 8.01 2.84 4.69
C PRO A 25 9.37 2.19 4.47
N LEU A 26 10.24 2.16 5.48
CA LEU A 26 11.58 1.54 5.35
C LEU A 26 11.49 0.02 5.31
N ASP A 27 10.64 -0.58 6.15
CA ASP A 27 10.36 -2.01 6.07
C ASP A 27 9.75 -2.38 4.70
N ALA A 28 8.94 -1.50 4.13
CA ALA A 28 8.40 -1.69 2.78
C ALA A 28 9.47 -1.60 1.71
N PHE A 29 10.46 -0.72 1.86
CA PHE A 29 11.63 -0.68 0.99
C PHE A 29 12.39 -2.00 1.02
N ASP A 30 12.71 -2.54 2.20
CA ASP A 30 13.42 -3.81 2.31
C ASP A 30 12.63 -4.97 1.69
N ARG A 31 11.30 -5.00 1.89
CA ARG A 31 10.43 -5.99 1.22
C ARG A 31 10.41 -5.84 -0.29
N ALA A 32 10.36 -4.62 -0.82
CA ALA A 32 10.41 -4.36 -2.25
C ALA A 32 11.75 -4.79 -2.85
N ASN A 33 12.85 -4.47 -2.17
CA ASN A 33 14.21 -4.80 -2.60
C ASN A 33 14.52 -6.30 -2.53
N ALA A 34 13.92 -7.01 -1.57
CA ALA A 34 14.01 -8.47 -1.48
C ALA A 34 13.05 -9.22 -2.42
N SER A 35 12.14 -8.51 -3.10
CA SER A 35 11.16 -9.12 -4.00
C SER A 35 11.78 -9.52 -5.33
N THR A 36 11.24 -10.56 -5.97
CA THR A 36 11.55 -10.88 -7.37
C THR A 36 10.82 -9.97 -8.36
N ALA A 37 9.74 -9.31 -7.93
CA ALA A 37 9.03 -8.34 -8.75
C ALA A 37 9.74 -6.98 -8.69
N PRO A 38 9.86 -6.25 -9.82
CA PRO A 38 10.43 -4.92 -9.84
C PRO A 38 9.47 -3.92 -9.19
N TYR A 39 9.98 -3.05 -8.33
CA TYR A 39 9.23 -1.96 -7.73
C TYR A 39 9.82 -0.60 -8.07
N LEU A 40 8.95 0.36 -8.37
CA LEU A 40 9.27 1.78 -8.44
C LEU A 40 8.78 2.45 -7.16
N LEU A 41 9.66 3.21 -6.50
CA LEU A 41 9.27 4.01 -5.34
C LEU A 41 9.03 5.45 -5.79
N LEU A 42 7.79 5.90 -5.69
CA LEU A 42 7.34 7.19 -6.21
C LEU A 42 6.77 8.05 -5.08
N THR A 43 6.92 9.37 -5.20
CA THR A 43 6.07 10.33 -4.49
C THR A 43 5.29 11.19 -5.47
N GLY A 44 3.99 11.34 -5.23
CA GLY A 44 3.11 12.03 -6.17
C GLY A 44 1.63 11.82 -5.90
N ARG A 45 0.80 12.19 -6.86
CA ARG A 45 -0.66 12.14 -6.76
C ARG A 45 -1.25 11.03 -7.62
N ILE A 46 -2.19 10.31 -7.04
CA ILE A 46 -2.98 9.30 -7.75
C ILE A 46 -4.32 9.89 -8.15
N THR A 47 -4.66 9.76 -9.43
CA THR A 47 -5.97 10.09 -9.97
C THR A 47 -6.59 8.84 -10.59
N LEU A 48 -7.92 8.73 -10.52
CA LEU A 48 -8.64 7.64 -11.18
C LEU A 48 -9.28 8.18 -12.46
N ASN A 49 -9.23 7.39 -13.53
CA ASN A 49 -9.75 7.79 -14.85
C ASN A 49 -11.29 7.84 -14.87
N GLN A 50 -11.93 7.27 -13.84
CA GLN A 50 -13.36 7.33 -13.58
C GLN A 50 -13.57 7.65 -12.09
N PRO A 51 -14.74 8.17 -11.68
CA PRO A 51 -15.03 8.38 -10.27
C PRO A 51 -14.76 7.10 -9.49
N ALA A 52 -14.06 7.21 -8.35
CA ALA A 52 -13.87 6.10 -7.44
C ALA A 52 -15.26 5.50 -7.10
N PRO A 53 -15.43 4.17 -7.12
CA PRO A 53 -16.64 3.58 -6.56
C PRO A 53 -16.84 4.03 -5.11
N ASP A 54 -18.10 4.02 -4.64
CA ASP A 54 -18.54 4.44 -3.29
C ASP A 54 -17.58 4.00 -2.15
N PRO A 55 -17.38 4.80 -1.07
CA PRO A 55 -16.23 4.80 -0.13
C PRO A 55 -15.97 3.52 0.67
N ILE A 56 -16.77 2.48 0.47
CA ILE A 56 -16.47 1.11 0.88
C ILE A 56 -15.95 0.40 -0.37
N THR A 57 -14.84 0.88 -0.95
CA THR A 57 -14.42 0.53 -2.30
C THR A 57 -14.26 -0.98 -2.38
N LYS A 58 -15.20 -1.62 -3.09
CA LYS A 58 -15.21 -3.06 -3.31
C LYS A 58 -13.85 -3.50 -3.82
N PRO A 59 -13.37 -4.69 -3.43
CA PRO A 59 -12.11 -5.18 -3.95
C PRO A 59 -12.18 -5.20 -5.48
N GLY A 60 -11.09 -4.82 -6.13
CA GLY A 60 -11.11 -4.64 -7.57
C GLY A 60 -9.86 -3.97 -8.11
N VAL A 61 -9.81 -3.87 -9.43
CA VAL A 61 -8.72 -3.21 -10.16
C VAL A 61 -9.32 -2.03 -10.93
N PHE A 62 -8.76 -0.85 -10.70
CA PHE A 62 -9.22 0.40 -11.29
C PHE A 62 -8.13 0.99 -12.19
N ALA A 63 -8.53 1.59 -13.31
CA ALA A 63 -7.61 2.36 -14.13
C ALA A 63 -7.41 3.74 -13.49
N GLY A 64 -6.16 4.14 -13.36
CA GLY A 64 -5.78 5.45 -12.86
C GLY A 64 -4.50 5.94 -13.49
N ARG A 65 -4.01 7.04 -12.95
CA ARG A 65 -2.78 7.70 -13.37
C ARG A 65 -2.05 8.20 -12.13
N ILE A 66 -0.73 8.08 -12.13
CA ILE A 66 0.11 8.67 -11.11
C ILE A 66 1.03 9.72 -11.74
N GLU A 67 1.13 10.87 -11.09
CA GLU A 67 2.01 11.97 -11.49
C GLU A 67 2.84 12.43 -10.30
N GLY A 68 4.16 12.50 -10.49
CA GLY A 68 5.10 12.85 -9.44
C GLY A 68 6.55 12.60 -9.84
N VAL A 69 7.35 12.13 -8.88
CA VAL A 69 8.77 11.83 -9.05
C VAL A 69 9.12 10.48 -8.42
N GLY A 70 10.04 9.76 -9.05
CA GLY A 70 10.59 8.50 -8.58
C GLY A 70 11.92 8.66 -7.87
N LEU A 71 12.18 7.71 -6.97
CA LEU A 71 13.45 7.60 -6.27
C LEU A 71 14.58 7.16 -7.22
N SER A 72 15.71 7.84 -7.12
CA SER A 72 16.98 7.53 -7.76
C SER A 72 18.12 7.57 -6.73
N GLN A 73 19.35 7.27 -7.17
CA GLN A 73 20.54 7.34 -6.32
C GLN A 73 20.79 8.75 -5.73
N THR A 74 20.20 9.80 -6.34
CA THR A 74 20.34 11.20 -5.92
C THR A 74 19.11 11.75 -5.20
N GLY A 75 18.02 10.98 -5.11
CA GLY A 75 16.81 11.36 -4.41
C GLY A 75 15.54 11.19 -5.24
N PHE A 76 14.44 11.81 -4.80
CA PHE A 76 13.18 11.83 -5.54
C PHE A 76 13.21 12.92 -6.63
N ASP A 77 13.85 12.62 -7.76
CA ASP A 77 14.14 13.59 -8.81
C ASP A 77 13.82 13.13 -10.24
N VAL A 78 13.42 11.86 -10.43
CA VAL A 78 13.08 11.32 -11.75
C VAL A 78 11.60 11.59 -12.05
N PRO A 79 11.24 12.43 -13.02
CA PRO A 79 9.83 12.68 -13.33
C PRO A 79 9.11 11.39 -13.73
N PHE A 80 7.92 11.18 -13.18
CA PHE A 80 7.09 10.01 -13.49
C PHE A 80 5.63 10.43 -13.68
N ALA A 81 5.05 10.07 -14.83
CA ALA A 81 3.69 10.46 -15.19
C ALA A 81 3.05 9.42 -16.11
N GLU A 82 2.60 8.31 -15.54
CA GLU A 82 2.14 7.13 -16.30
C GLU A 82 0.76 6.63 -15.84
N ASP A 83 0.10 5.91 -16.74
CA ASP A 83 -1.12 5.19 -16.43
C ASP A 83 -0.81 3.95 -15.59
N VAL A 84 -1.65 3.69 -14.59
CA VAL A 84 -1.46 2.62 -13.61
C VAL A 84 -2.74 1.87 -13.34
N ARG A 85 -2.59 0.64 -12.85
CA ARG A 85 -3.69 -0.12 -12.23
C ARG A 85 -3.67 0.13 -10.73
N VAL A 86 -4.80 0.47 -10.15
CA VAL A 86 -4.98 0.55 -8.69
C VAL A 86 -5.74 -0.68 -8.24
N ALA A 87 -5.04 -1.63 -7.63
CA ALA A 87 -5.59 -2.90 -7.14
C ALA A 87 -5.91 -2.78 -5.64
N VAL A 88 -7.20 -2.75 -5.31
CA VAL A 88 -7.70 -2.66 -3.94
C VAL A 88 -8.10 -4.04 -3.44
N SER A 89 -7.61 -4.40 -2.25
CA SER A 89 -7.99 -5.63 -1.55
C SER A 89 -8.60 -5.33 -0.17
N CYS A 90 -9.29 -6.33 0.38
CA CYS A 90 -9.99 -6.21 1.65
C CYS A 90 -9.58 -7.33 2.62
N ALA A 91 -9.55 -7.02 3.91
CA ALA A 91 -9.45 -7.96 5.00
C ALA A 91 -10.80 -7.98 5.72
N GLY A 92 -11.67 -8.92 5.36
CA GLY A 92 -13.06 -8.94 5.86
C GLY A 92 -13.84 -7.71 5.38
N PRO A 93 -14.49 -6.94 6.28
CA PRO A 93 -15.28 -5.76 5.89
C PRO A 93 -14.43 -4.51 5.61
N TRP A 94 -13.12 -4.53 5.87
CA TRP A 94 -12.23 -3.38 5.68
C TRP A 94 -11.48 -3.51 4.36
N CYS A 95 -11.58 -2.49 3.52
CA CYS A 95 -10.87 -2.42 2.24
C CYS A 95 -9.85 -1.28 2.25
N GLY A 96 -8.85 -1.39 1.38
CA GLY A 96 -7.93 -0.29 1.13
C GLY A 96 -8.65 0.97 0.66
N SER A 97 -8.16 2.13 1.10
CA SER A 97 -8.64 3.45 0.66
C SER A 97 -7.66 4.06 -0.33
N ILE A 98 -8.17 4.67 -1.40
CA ILE A 98 -7.34 5.33 -2.43
C ILE A 98 -7.21 6.82 -2.06
N PRO A 99 -6.01 7.29 -1.68
CA PRO A 99 -5.78 8.70 -1.35
C PRO A 99 -5.70 9.53 -2.64
N THR A 100 -6.83 10.06 -3.09
CA THR A 100 -6.94 10.82 -4.36
C THR A 100 -6.76 12.34 -4.21
N LYS A 101 -6.60 12.84 -2.97
CA LYS A 101 -6.60 14.27 -2.66
C LYS A 101 -5.26 14.82 -2.17
N GLU A 102 -4.33 13.93 -1.86
CA GLU A 102 -3.04 14.26 -1.25
C GLU A 102 -1.93 13.54 -1.99
N ASP A 103 -0.72 14.06 -1.83
CA ASP A 103 0.46 13.39 -2.34
C ASP A 103 0.82 12.24 -1.39
N VAL A 104 1.35 11.17 -1.96
CA VAL A 104 1.69 9.94 -1.23
C VAL A 104 3.11 9.51 -1.53
N LEU A 105 3.66 8.64 -0.68
CA LEU A 105 4.75 7.75 -1.04
C LEU A 105 4.14 6.39 -1.43
N VAL A 106 4.51 5.85 -2.58
CA VAL A 106 3.93 4.60 -3.08
C VAL A 106 4.96 3.71 -3.76
N PHE A 107 4.89 2.43 -3.43
CA PHE A 107 5.63 1.35 -4.08
C PHE A 107 4.76 0.78 -5.20
N VAL A 108 5.18 1.00 -6.43
CA VAL A 108 4.47 0.57 -7.64
C VAL A 108 5.14 -0.69 -8.17
N ASN A 109 4.40 -1.80 -8.20
CA ASN A 109 4.85 -3.02 -8.85
C ASN A 109 4.89 -2.77 -10.37
N ALA A 110 6.08 -2.85 -10.95
CA ALA A 110 6.34 -2.62 -12.37
C ALA A 110 6.42 -3.91 -13.20
N GLU A 111 5.87 -5.02 -12.66
CA GLU A 111 5.72 -6.26 -13.40
C GLU A 111 4.59 -6.18 -14.43
N GLY A 112 4.84 -6.71 -15.63
CA GLY A 112 3.88 -6.69 -16.73
C GLY A 112 3.83 -5.36 -17.49
N ASP A 113 2.79 -5.20 -18.30
CA ASP A 113 2.70 -4.08 -19.25
C ASP A 113 2.23 -2.76 -18.61
N VAL A 114 1.49 -2.83 -17.51
CA VAL A 114 0.92 -1.65 -16.82
C VAL A 114 1.29 -1.70 -15.34
N PRO A 115 2.03 -0.71 -14.82
CA PRO A 115 2.43 -0.66 -13.42
C PRO A 115 1.23 -0.66 -12.48
N THR A 116 1.40 -1.24 -11.30
CA THR A 116 0.30 -1.57 -10.38
C THR A 116 0.57 -1.05 -8.99
N ILE A 117 -0.38 -0.27 -8.49
CA ILE A 117 -0.44 0.19 -7.11
C ILE A 117 -1.35 -0.75 -6.33
N GLU A 118 -0.79 -1.45 -5.36
CA GLU A 118 -1.52 -2.37 -4.50
C GLU A 118 -1.92 -1.69 -3.19
N ILE A 119 -3.21 -1.73 -2.85
CA ILE A 119 -3.75 -1.08 -1.66
C ILE A 119 -4.53 -2.12 -0.85
N GLY A 120 -3.93 -2.56 0.25
CA GLY A 120 -4.55 -3.46 1.22
C GLY A 120 -5.34 -2.71 2.30
N ALA A 121 -6.14 -3.46 3.05
CA ALA A 121 -6.93 -2.94 4.17
C ALA A 121 -6.11 -2.26 5.27
N CYS A 122 -4.84 -2.67 5.44
CA CYS A 122 -3.89 -2.05 6.36
C CYS A 122 -2.82 -1.20 5.65
N GLY A 123 -3.01 -0.87 4.37
CA GLY A 123 -1.96 -0.25 3.54
C GLY A 123 -0.86 -1.25 3.20
N GLY A 124 0.40 -0.82 3.31
CA GLY A 124 1.59 -1.68 3.19
C GLY A 124 2.49 -1.37 1.98
N TRP A 125 1.96 -0.66 1.00
CA TRP A 125 2.69 -0.18 -0.18
C TRP A 125 2.39 1.28 -0.53
N ILE A 126 1.55 1.93 0.28
CA ILE A 126 1.17 3.32 0.13
C ILE A 126 1.17 3.98 1.50
N PHE A 127 1.75 5.17 1.57
CA PHE A 127 2.03 5.92 2.78
C PHE A 127 1.75 7.40 2.54
N ALA A 128 1.67 8.17 3.62
CA ALA A 128 1.65 9.63 3.51
C ALA A 128 2.89 10.13 2.76
N ALA A 129 2.79 11.32 2.15
CA ALA A 129 3.93 11.98 1.52
C ALA A 129 5.14 12.00 2.48
N PRO A 130 6.34 11.65 2.00
CA PRO A 130 7.53 11.58 2.84
C PRO A 130 8.05 12.99 3.12
N ASP A 131 8.45 13.25 4.36
CA ASP A 131 9.24 14.45 4.67
C ASP A 131 10.68 14.33 4.13
N ALA A 132 11.45 15.41 4.20
CA ALA A 132 12.82 15.43 3.68
C ALA A 132 13.71 14.39 4.36
N ALA A 133 13.56 14.18 5.67
CA ALA A 133 14.36 13.21 6.41
C ALA A 133 14.07 11.76 5.96
N LEU A 134 12.82 11.43 5.70
CA LEU A 134 12.44 10.12 5.16
C LEU A 134 12.91 9.95 3.71
N GLN A 135 12.84 10.99 2.88
CA GLN A 135 13.36 10.95 1.51
C GLN A 135 14.88 10.69 1.50
N ASP A 136 15.64 11.36 2.34
CA ASP A 136 17.08 11.16 2.49
C ASP A 136 17.40 9.72 2.94
N ARG A 137 16.63 9.19 3.90
CA ARG A 137 16.77 7.80 4.37
C ARG A 137 16.50 6.79 3.26
N LEU A 138 15.42 6.95 2.50
CA LEU A 138 15.09 6.05 1.38
C LEU A 138 16.14 6.12 0.26
N THR A 139 16.70 7.30 0.03
CA THR A 139 17.82 7.50 -0.92
C THR A 139 19.07 6.77 -0.44
N ALA A 140 19.40 6.85 0.85
CA ALA A 140 20.49 6.06 1.43
C ALA A 140 20.23 4.56 1.28
N CYS A 141 19.01 4.08 1.60
CA CYS A 141 18.66 2.67 1.44
C CYS A 141 18.86 2.18 0.00
N LEU A 142 18.52 2.98 -1.01
CA LEU A 142 18.73 2.62 -2.41
C LEU A 142 20.21 2.53 -2.78
N ASN A 143 21.04 3.43 -2.26
CA ASN A 143 22.49 3.42 -2.49
C ASN A 143 23.18 2.25 -1.78
N ASP A 144 22.72 1.90 -0.58
CA ASP A 144 23.29 0.82 0.24
C ASP A 144 22.69 -0.56 -0.10
N GLY A 145 21.58 -0.58 -0.83
CA GLY A 145 20.86 -1.79 -1.21
C GLY A 145 20.05 -2.43 -0.07
N MET A 146 19.91 -1.77 1.08
CA MET A 146 19.03 -2.14 2.19
C MET A 146 18.88 -0.94 3.12
N CYS A 147 17.79 -0.88 3.87
CA CYS A 147 17.67 0.06 4.97
C CYS A 147 18.40 -0.49 6.21
N ALA A 148 19.51 0.12 6.58
CA ALA A 148 20.13 -0.18 7.88
C ALA A 148 19.14 0.18 9.01
N PRO A 149 19.06 -0.62 10.10
CA PRO A 149 18.31 -0.22 11.28
C PRO A 149 18.87 1.11 11.79
N ALA A 150 18.01 2.03 12.22
CA ALA A 150 18.45 3.28 12.80
C ALA A 150 19.23 2.98 14.10
N ASP A 151 20.52 3.31 14.12
CA ASP A 151 21.40 3.23 15.30
C ASP A 151 20.96 4.20 16.42
#